data_AF-A0A957PB10-F1
#
_entry.id   AF-A0A957PB10-F1
#
_cell.length_a   1.000
_cell.length_b   1.000
_cell.length_c   1.000
_cell.angle_alpha   90.00
_cell.angle_beta   90.00
_cell.angle_gamma   90.00
#
_symmetry.space_group_name_H-M   'P 1'
#
loop_
_entity.id
_entity.type
_entity.pdbx_description
1 polymer ?
#
loop_
_entity_poly.entity_id
_entity_poly.type
_entity_poly.pdbx_seq_one_letter_code
_entity_poly.pdbx_strand_id
1 'polypeptide(L)' 'MLDQLNILQRIEELEAFARVEGFTLPIPAAEIVALEDQGFVIDLHTGQILEDVDIDEELDIVGVAYEQ' A
#
# COMPACT_ATOMS: atom_id res chain seq x y z
N MET A 1 8.16 13.13 3.36
CA MET A 1 8.99 12.21 2.55
C MET A 1 9.18 10.97 3.40
N LEU A 2 8.51 9.86 3.08
CA LEU A 2 8.76 8.59 3.76
C LEU A 2 10.06 8.04 3.15
N ASP A 3 11.16 8.25 3.88
CA ASP A 3 12.51 8.01 3.41
C ASP A 3 12.75 6.55 2.98
N GLN A 4 13.45 6.41 1.86
CA GLN A 4 13.81 5.21 1.09
C GLN A 4 14.52 4.09 1.89
N LEU A 5 14.78 4.27 3.20
CA LEU A 5 15.30 3.23 4.10
C LEU A 5 14.30 2.06 4.26
N ASN A 6 13.03 2.30 3.95
CA ASN A 6 11.93 1.38 4.24
C ASN A 6 11.71 0.30 3.17
N ILE A 7 12.16 0.48 1.91
CA ILE A 7 11.81 -0.45 0.82
C ILE A 7 12.40 -1.85 1.04
N LEU A 8 13.69 -1.95 1.36
CA LEU A 8 14.34 -3.24 1.60
C LEU A 8 13.80 -3.93 2.86
N GLN A 9 13.52 -3.15 3.90
CA GLN A 9 12.92 -3.65 5.14
C GLN A 9 11.51 -4.18 4.86
N ARG A 10 10.71 -3.45 4.07
CA ARG A 10 9.37 -3.84 3.67
C ARG A 10 9.36 -5.13 2.84
N ILE A 11 10.33 -5.29 1.94
CA ILE A 11 10.52 -6.55 1.18
C ILE A 11 10.79 -7.71 2.14
N GLU A 12 11.73 -7.54 3.08
CA GLU A 12 12.05 -8.57 4.08
C GLU A 12 10.84 -8.91 4.96
N GLU A 13 10.05 -7.90 5.37
CA GLU A 13 8.82 -8.10 6.15
C GLU A 13 7.78 -8.91 5.37
N LEU A 14 7.56 -8.62 4.09
CA LEU A 14 6.62 -9.35 3.24
C LEU A 14 7.05 -10.82 3.06
N GLU A 15 8.33 -11.06 2.83
CA GLU A 15 8.87 -12.42 2.73
C GLU A 15 8.81 -13.17 4.06
N ALA A 16 9.11 -12.49 5.17
CA ALA A 16 9.00 -13.06 6.51
C ALA A 16 7.55 -13.39 6.86
N PHE A 17 6.61 -12.52 6.52
CA PHE A 17 5.17 -12.73 6.73
C PHE A 17 4.69 -13.96 5.95
N ALA A 18 4.99 -14.03 4.64
CA ALA A 18 4.61 -15.17 3.81
C ALA A 18 5.20 -16.49 4.37
N ARG A 19 6.46 -16.46 4.84
CA ARG A 19 7.10 -17.61 5.49
C ARG A 19 6.41 -18.02 6.80
N VAL A 20 6.05 -17.06 7.65
CA VAL A 20 5.39 -17.31 8.94
C VAL A 20 3.99 -17.89 8.73
N GLU A 21 3.24 -17.35 7.79
CA GLU A 21 1.89 -17.80 7.43
C GLU A 21 1.90 -19.08 6.57
N GLY A 22 3.08 -19.49 6.08
CA GLY A 22 3.26 -20.74 5.34
C GLY A 22 2.75 -20.70 3.90
N PHE A 23 2.68 -19.51 3.29
CA PHE A 23 2.35 -19.35 1.87
C PHE A 23 3.50 -18.69 1.10
N THR A 24 3.39 -18.68 -0.23
CA THR A 24 4.34 -17.99 -1.09
C THR A 24 3.64 -16.79 -1.71
N LEU A 25 4.32 -15.65 -1.72
CA LEU A 25 3.78 -14.47 -2.38
C LEU A 25 3.55 -14.79 -3.87
N PRO A 26 2.37 -14.47 -4.42
CA PRO A 26 2.01 -14.75 -5.82
C PRO A 26 2.80 -13.89 -6.80
N ILE A 27 3.31 -12.74 -6.34
CA ILE A 27 4.24 -11.86 -7.06
C ILE A 27 5.43 -11.51 -6.15
N PRO A 28 6.58 -11.09 -6.70
CA PRO A 28 7.75 -10.73 -5.91
C PRO A 28 7.45 -9.62 -4.90
N ALA A 29 7.98 -9.72 -3.68
CA ALA A 29 7.86 -8.68 -2.66
C ALA A 29 8.35 -7.30 -3.15
N ALA A 30 9.41 -7.26 -3.96
CA ALA A 30 9.89 -6.02 -4.57
C ALA A 30 8.87 -5.37 -5.52
N GLU A 31 8.07 -6.17 -6.23
CA GLU A 31 7.01 -5.70 -7.12
C GLU A 31 5.81 -5.19 -6.31
N ILE A 32 5.47 -5.87 -5.20
CA ILE A 32 4.45 -5.40 -4.26
C ILE A 32 4.80 -4.02 -3.73
N VAL A 33 6.02 -3.83 -3.23
CA VAL A 33 6.44 -2.53 -2.68
C VAL A 33 6.47 -1.45 -3.75
N ALA A 34 6.88 -1.77 -4.99
CA ALA A 34 6.84 -0.82 -6.09
C ALA A 34 5.40 -0.40 -6.44
N LEU A 35 4.42 -1.28 -6.28
CA LEU A 35 3.01 -0.99 -6.51
C LEU A 35 2.40 -0.24 -5.31
N GLU A 36 2.76 -0.59 -4.07
CA GLU A 36 2.41 0.16 -2.86
C GLU A 36 2.92 1.62 -2.92
N ASP A 37 4.15 1.85 -3.41
CA ASP A 37 4.73 3.20 -3.59
C ASP A 37 4.00 4.03 -4.65
N GLN A 38 3.35 3.36 -5.62
CA GLN A 38 2.49 3.99 -6.62
C GLN A 38 1.07 4.28 -6.10
N GLY A 39 0.73 3.87 -4.88
CA GLY A 39 -0.61 4.05 -4.29
C GLY A 39 -1.52 2.82 -4.39
N PHE A 40 -1.06 1.71 -4.98
CA PHE A 40 -1.87 0.51 -5.14
C PHE A 40 -1.88 -0.36 -3.88
N VAL A 41 -3.04 -0.91 -3.54
CA VAL A 41 -3.18 -1.94 -2.50
C VAL A 41 -3.18 -3.32 -3.14
N ILE A 42 -2.36 -4.25 -2.63
CA ILE A 42 -2.23 -5.60 -3.18
C ILE A 42 -2.66 -6.67 -2.17
N ASP A 43 -3.46 -7.62 -2.63
CA ASP A 43 -3.76 -8.85 -1.92
C ASP A 43 -2.56 -9.81 -1.98
N LEU A 44 -1.94 -10.04 -0.82
CA LEU A 44 -0.76 -10.91 -0.70
C LEU A 44 -1.03 -12.40 -0.95
N HIS A 45 -2.30 -12.85 -0.92
CA HIS A 45 -2.67 -14.24 -1.18
C HIS A 45 -2.97 -14.50 -2.65
N THR A 46 -3.59 -13.53 -3.33
CA THR A 46 -4.05 -13.69 -4.72
C THR A 46 -3.19 -12.93 -5.73
N GLY A 47 -2.43 -11.93 -5.28
CA GLY A 47 -1.63 -11.04 -6.13
C GLY A 47 -2.48 -10.02 -6.88
N GLN A 48 -3.76 -9.90 -6.51
CA GLN A 48 -4.68 -8.95 -7.14
C GLN A 48 -4.46 -7.57 -6.56
N ILE A 49 -4.44 -6.57 -7.44
CA ILE A 49 -4.51 -5.17 -7.05
C ILE A 49 -5.97 -4.87 -6.69
N LEU A 50 -6.22 -4.44 -5.46
CA LEU A 50 -7.56 -4.34 -4.88
C LEU A 50 -8.27 -3.04 -5.24
N GLU A 51 -7.56 -1.93 -5.40
CA GLU A 51 -7.95 -0.70 -6.11
C GLU A 51 -6.92 0.40 -5.81
N ASP A 52 -6.91 1.42 -6.68
CA ASP A 52 -6.23 2.69 -6.47
C ASP A 52 -6.91 3.38 -5.29
N VAL A 53 -6.23 3.51 -4.16
CA VAL A 53 -6.73 4.40 -3.12
C VAL A 53 -6.41 5.78 -3.66
N ASP A 54 -7.39 6.43 -4.30
CA ASP A 54 -7.35 7.86 -4.66
C ASP A 54 -7.04 8.66 -3.37
N ILE A 55 -5.76 8.80 -3.02
CA ILE A 55 -5.28 9.59 -1.89
C ILE A 55 -5.33 11.10 -2.20
N ASP A 56 -5.90 11.46 -3.34
CA ASP A 56 -6.21 12.80 -3.82
C ASP A 56 -7.68 13.19 -3.64
N GLU A 57 -8.50 12.44 -2.90
CA GLU A 57 -9.70 13.01 -2.28
C GLU A 57 -9.25 13.98 -1.16
N GLU A 58 -8.78 15.14 -1.62
CA GLU A 58 -8.75 16.40 -0.93
C GLU A 58 -9.96 16.41 0.01
N LEU A 59 -9.70 16.32 1.32
CA LEU A 59 -10.70 16.57 2.34
C LEU A 59 -11.12 18.04 2.21
N ASP A 60 -11.92 18.32 1.19
CA ASP A 60 -12.66 19.56 1.03
C ASP A 60 -13.75 19.48 2.08
N ILE A 61 -13.38 19.83 3.32
CA ILE A 61 -14.34 20.19 4.36
C ILE A 61 -15.05 21.44 3.82
N VAL A 62 -16.08 21.21 3.02
CA VAL A 62 -17.10 22.21 2.70
C VAL A 62 -18.00 22.34 3.94
N GLY A 63 -17.42 22.90 5.00
CA GLY A 63 -18.13 23.37 6.18
C GLY A 63 -18.69 24.76 5.94
N VAL A 64 -19.75 24.82 5.14
CA VAL A 64 -20.66 25.92 4.81
C VAL A 64 -20.56 27.14 5.75
N ALA A 65 -20.30 28.31 5.16
CA ALA A 65 -20.54 29.61 5.78
C ALA A 65 -21.98 29.70 6.31
N TYR A 66 -22.14 29.90 7.61
CA TYR A 66 -23.34 30.57 8.14
C TYR A 66 -22.97 32.03 8.41
N GLU A 67 -23.26 32.90 7.43
CA GLU A 67 -23.63 34.27 7.76
C GLU A 67 -24.95 34.21 8.56
N GLN A 68 -24.95 34.72 9.79
CA GLN A 68 -25.84 35.76 10.32
C GLN A 68 -25.53 36.02 11.80
#